data_AF-A0AAV1Q075-F1
#
_entry.id   AF-A0AAV1Q075-F1
#
_cell.length_a   1.000
_cell.length_b   1.000
_cell.length_c   1.000
_cell.angle_alpha   90.00
_cell.angle_beta   90.00
_cell.angle_gamma   90.00
#
_symmetry.space_group_name_H-M   'P 1'
#
loop_
_entity.id
_entity.type
_entity.pdbx_description
1 polymer ?
#
loop_
_entity_poly.entity_id
_entity_poly.type
_entity_poly.pdbx_seq_one_letter_code
_entity_poly.pdbx_strand_id
1 'polypeptide(L)'
;QTNQETAGYVKKKIRQSTSPEKSINLLHCLNELKDHSLVEEIQDQLNSGSLSTEQLSPAQWSALVFILLSSEEDLDVFDLKKYSASKEAILRLLPVVKASKKSVLSVCNLSERSCEALATVLSSKSSSLTELDLSNNDLRDSGVKLLSAGLESPNCRLETLWLSGCLITDEGCVSLASALRSNPSHLRELDLSYNHLGDMGVKLLSAGLENPHWKLDTLRVDQEERWMTPGLRKYACELTLDPNTANKNVLLSEDSRKATVVKEEQPYPPHPDRYDFLFGVMCVNGLTGRCYWEVEREGWLSLGVAYRGIGRKGTDNDCRLGRNDKSWALFASDGLFSAWHNDKAKTVNIPPSVQSNRIGVYLDSHVGILSFYGVSSDTLIHLHTFHATFTEPLYPEFGFRDGSAVSLCKLSEGEQSGNMTG
;
A
#
# COMPACT_ATOMS: atom_id res chain seq x y z
N GLN A 1 7.86 -4.97 -38.42
CA GLN A 1 9.31 -4.72 -38.24
C GLN A 1 9.61 -3.21 -38.27
N THR A 2 9.19 -2.47 -39.30
CA THR A 2 9.40 -1.01 -39.44
C THR A 2 8.84 -0.14 -38.30
N ASN A 3 7.67 -0.49 -37.74
CA ASN A 3 7.06 0.28 -36.65
C ASN A 3 7.82 0.16 -35.31
N GLN A 4 8.44 -1.00 -35.02
CA GLN A 4 9.21 -1.20 -33.79
C GLN A 4 10.54 -0.44 -33.79
N GLU A 5 11.22 -0.39 -34.94
CA GLU A 5 12.45 0.41 -35.11
C GLU A 5 12.14 1.92 -35.00
N THR A 6 11.02 2.35 -35.58
CA THR A 6 10.53 3.74 -35.48
C THR A 6 10.20 4.10 -34.04
N ALA A 7 9.45 3.25 -33.32
CA ALA A 7 9.14 3.47 -31.91
C ALA A 7 10.42 3.51 -31.04
N GLY A 8 11.39 2.63 -31.30
CA GLY A 8 12.68 2.64 -30.64
C GLY A 8 13.46 3.95 -30.82
N TYR A 9 13.44 4.51 -32.04
CA TYR A 9 14.06 5.81 -32.33
C TYR A 9 13.36 6.96 -31.59
N VAL A 10 12.03 6.96 -31.59
CA VAL A 10 11.22 7.99 -30.90
C VAL A 10 11.46 7.95 -29.39
N LYS A 11 11.49 6.76 -28.76
CA LYS A 11 11.83 6.60 -27.33
C LYS A 11 13.21 7.18 -27.01
N LYS A 12 14.23 6.88 -27.83
CA LYS A 12 15.58 7.43 -27.65
C LYS A 12 15.58 8.97 -27.71
N LYS A 13 14.79 9.57 -28.61
CA LYS A 13 14.65 11.02 -28.71
C LYS A 13 13.93 11.64 -27.53
N ILE A 14 12.91 10.98 -26.98
CA ILE A 14 12.22 11.43 -25.77
C ILE A 14 13.18 11.44 -24.57
N ARG A 15 13.97 10.37 -24.37
CA ARG A 15 14.95 10.29 -23.27
C ARG A 15 16.05 11.34 -23.35
N GLN A 16 16.38 11.81 -24.55
CA GLN A 16 17.39 12.85 -24.78
C GLN A 16 16.81 14.26 -24.78
N SER A 17 15.48 14.41 -24.79
CA SER A 17 14.82 15.69 -24.88
C SER A 17 14.75 16.37 -23.53
N THR A 18 15.19 17.62 -23.47
CA THR A 18 14.99 18.51 -22.32
C THR A 18 13.75 19.40 -22.47
N SER A 19 13.09 19.38 -23.63
CA SER A 19 11.89 20.19 -23.91
C SER A 19 10.62 19.36 -23.72
N PRO A 20 9.74 19.73 -22.78
CA PRO A 20 8.46 19.06 -22.57
C PRO A 20 7.59 19.03 -23.84
N GLU A 21 7.50 20.13 -24.59
CA GLU A 21 6.67 20.23 -25.79
C GLU A 21 7.14 19.29 -26.91
N LYS A 22 8.46 19.21 -27.14
CA LYS A 22 9.03 18.27 -28.11
C LYS A 22 8.79 16.83 -27.68
N SER A 23 8.88 16.55 -26.38
CA SER A 23 8.58 15.22 -25.84
C SER A 23 7.11 14.87 -26.07
N ILE A 24 6.17 15.77 -25.78
CA ILE A 24 4.73 15.57 -26.01
C ILE A 24 4.45 15.23 -27.49
N ASN A 25 5.03 15.96 -28.43
CA ASN A 25 4.86 15.67 -29.86
C ASN A 25 5.40 14.27 -30.25
N LEU A 26 6.55 13.88 -29.70
CA LEU A 26 7.12 12.54 -29.92
C LEU A 26 6.27 11.45 -29.26
N LEU A 27 5.59 11.76 -28.15
CA LEU A 27 4.70 10.83 -27.47
C LEU A 27 3.39 10.64 -28.23
N HIS A 28 2.86 11.68 -28.87
CA HIS A 28 1.78 11.52 -29.84
C HIS A 28 2.17 10.51 -30.91
N CYS A 29 3.39 10.59 -31.46
CA CYS A 29 3.87 9.59 -32.41
C CYS A 29 3.91 8.17 -31.82
N LEU A 30 4.32 7.97 -30.56
CA LEU A 30 4.30 6.65 -29.93
C LEU A 30 2.88 6.12 -29.71
N ASN A 31 1.94 7.00 -29.35
CA ASN A 31 0.55 6.64 -29.14
C ASN A 31 -0.13 6.23 -30.46
N GLU A 32 0.12 6.96 -31.55
CA GLU A 32 -0.33 6.59 -32.90
C GLU A 32 0.25 5.24 -33.35
N LEU A 33 1.45 4.90 -32.89
CA LEU A 33 2.08 3.60 -33.13
C LEU A 33 1.55 2.48 -32.19
N LYS A 34 0.62 2.79 -31.27
CA LYS A 34 0.11 1.91 -30.22
C LYS A 34 1.21 1.25 -29.38
N ASP A 35 2.32 1.96 -29.15
CA ASP A 35 3.45 1.46 -28.37
C ASP A 35 3.38 2.00 -26.92
N HIS A 36 2.88 1.16 -26.02
CA HIS A 36 2.82 1.44 -24.57
C HIS A 36 4.06 1.00 -23.79
N SER A 37 5.06 0.41 -24.46
CA SER A 37 6.21 -0.17 -23.76
C SER A 37 7.13 0.87 -23.10
N LEU A 38 7.02 2.16 -23.48
CA LEU A 38 7.68 3.24 -22.74
C LEU A 38 7.05 3.45 -21.36
N VAL A 39 5.74 3.28 -21.22
CA VAL A 39 5.07 3.30 -19.91
C VAL A 39 5.49 2.08 -19.12
N GLU A 40 5.46 0.89 -19.72
CA GLU A 40 5.89 -0.34 -19.04
C GLU A 40 7.34 -0.21 -18.57
N GLU A 41 8.22 0.37 -19.38
CA GLU A 41 9.61 0.63 -18.99
C GLU A 41 9.73 1.65 -17.86
N ILE A 42 9.03 2.79 -17.93
CA ILE A 42 9.05 3.81 -16.86
C ILE A 42 8.43 3.24 -15.58
N GLN A 43 7.36 2.46 -15.72
CA GLN A 43 6.68 1.76 -14.64
C GLN A 43 7.60 0.71 -14.02
N ASP A 44 8.28 -0.09 -14.81
CA ASP A 44 9.26 -1.06 -14.35
C ASP A 44 10.43 -0.33 -13.68
N GLN A 45 10.88 0.80 -14.20
CA GLN A 45 11.94 1.61 -13.61
C GLN A 45 11.57 2.24 -12.27
N LEU A 46 10.34 2.74 -12.14
CA LEU A 46 9.83 3.30 -10.90
C LEU A 46 9.52 2.20 -9.86
N ASN A 47 8.85 1.12 -10.27
CA ASN A 47 8.56 -0.04 -9.41
C ASN A 47 9.83 -0.80 -9.03
N SER A 48 10.88 -0.74 -9.85
CA SER A 48 12.18 -1.33 -9.52
C SER A 48 13.01 -0.51 -8.56
N GLY A 49 12.55 0.71 -8.23
CA GLY A 49 13.33 1.73 -7.54
C GLY A 49 14.70 1.99 -8.17
N SER A 50 14.93 1.53 -9.41
CA SER A 50 16.15 1.81 -10.17
C SER A 50 16.23 3.29 -10.57
N LEU A 51 15.07 3.94 -10.62
CA LEU A 51 14.90 5.37 -10.71
C LEU A 51 14.18 5.88 -9.46
N SER A 52 14.86 6.73 -8.70
CA SER A 52 14.17 7.61 -7.75
C SER A 52 13.18 8.50 -8.53
N THR A 53 12.05 8.88 -7.94
CA THR A 53 11.14 9.88 -8.53
C THR A 53 11.83 11.20 -8.86
N GLU A 54 12.95 11.48 -8.18
CA GLU A 54 13.84 12.62 -8.41
C GLU A 54 14.74 12.46 -9.64
N GLN A 55 14.91 11.25 -10.16
CA GLN A 55 15.76 10.94 -11.31
C GLN A 55 14.99 10.89 -12.64
N LEU A 56 13.66 10.85 -12.61
CA LEU A 56 12.87 11.05 -13.82
C LEU A 56 12.97 12.50 -14.28
N SER A 57 13.41 12.66 -15.53
CA SER A 57 13.45 13.98 -16.18
C SER A 57 12.04 14.57 -16.33
N PRO A 58 11.90 15.91 -16.44
CA PRO A 58 10.61 16.53 -16.74
C PRO A 58 9.92 15.98 -18.00
N ALA A 59 10.70 15.56 -19.00
CA ALA A 59 10.22 14.93 -20.22
C ALA A 59 9.61 13.54 -19.96
N GLN A 60 10.22 12.72 -19.10
CA GLN A 60 9.69 11.40 -18.73
C GLN A 60 8.42 11.50 -17.88
N TRP A 61 8.35 12.48 -16.96
CA TRP A 61 7.10 12.75 -16.23
C TRP A 61 5.99 13.20 -17.17
N SER A 62 6.30 14.09 -18.12
CA SER A 62 5.33 14.54 -19.13
C SER A 62 4.90 13.36 -20.02
N ALA A 63 5.81 12.44 -20.33
CA ALA A 63 5.51 11.20 -21.05
C ALA A 63 4.53 10.31 -20.32
N LEU A 64 4.81 10.05 -19.05
CA LEU A 64 3.94 9.23 -18.23
C LEU A 64 2.54 9.84 -18.14
N VAL A 65 2.43 11.13 -17.82
CA VAL A 65 1.15 11.83 -17.77
C VAL A 65 0.40 11.75 -19.10
N PHE A 66 1.08 12.04 -20.21
CA PHE A 66 0.46 12.01 -21.53
C PHE A 66 -0.11 10.64 -21.86
N ILE A 67 0.66 9.57 -21.65
CA ILE A 67 0.21 8.23 -22.02
C ILE A 67 -0.93 7.76 -21.11
N LEU A 68 -0.87 8.05 -19.80
CA LEU A 68 -1.96 7.73 -18.88
C LEU A 68 -3.26 8.47 -19.23
N LEU A 69 -3.17 9.71 -19.71
CA LEU A 69 -4.34 10.47 -20.13
C LEU A 69 -4.85 10.12 -21.54
N SER A 70 -4.03 9.46 -22.35
CA SER A 70 -4.34 9.16 -23.77
C SER A 70 -4.70 7.70 -24.00
N SER A 71 -4.71 6.85 -22.97
CA SER A 71 -5.17 5.46 -23.09
C SER A 71 -6.63 5.42 -23.51
N GLU A 72 -6.99 4.54 -24.45
CA GLU A 72 -8.37 4.34 -24.92
C GLU A 72 -9.28 3.74 -23.83
N GLU A 73 -8.71 3.25 -22.73
CA GLU A 73 -9.45 2.89 -21.51
C GLU A 73 -9.76 4.16 -20.70
N ASP A 74 -11.04 4.37 -20.35
CA ASP A 74 -11.43 5.35 -19.34
C ASP A 74 -10.51 5.15 -18.13
N LEU A 75 -9.83 6.21 -17.68
CA LEU A 75 -8.96 6.18 -16.52
C LEU A 75 -9.81 6.04 -15.24
N ASP A 76 -10.44 4.88 -15.07
CA ASP A 76 -11.41 4.63 -14.02
C ASP A 76 -10.73 4.62 -12.65
N VAL A 77 -9.59 3.93 -12.53
CA VAL A 77 -8.85 3.79 -11.26
C VAL A 77 -7.38 4.11 -11.44
N PHE A 78 -6.93 5.21 -10.84
CA PHE A 78 -5.53 5.57 -10.71
C PHE A 78 -5.00 5.16 -9.33
N ASP A 79 -3.99 4.28 -9.28
CA ASP A 79 -3.32 3.88 -8.05
C ASP A 79 -1.88 4.38 -8.07
N LEU A 80 -1.57 5.34 -7.18
CA LEU A 80 -0.27 6.00 -7.15
C LEU A 80 0.85 5.00 -6.79
N LYS A 81 0.56 3.95 -6.01
CA LYS A 81 1.56 2.93 -5.62
C LYS A 81 2.07 2.12 -6.82
N LYS A 82 1.34 2.10 -7.95
CA LYS A 82 1.79 1.46 -9.20
C LYS A 82 2.92 2.23 -9.91
N TYR A 83 3.11 3.50 -9.54
CA TYR A 83 4.12 4.39 -10.09
C TYR A 83 5.12 4.76 -9.00
N SER A 84 4.70 5.47 -7.95
CA SER A 84 5.56 5.71 -6.79
C SER A 84 4.76 6.29 -5.64
N ALA A 85 4.87 5.65 -4.47
CA ALA A 85 4.25 6.10 -3.23
C ALA A 85 5.01 7.27 -2.58
N SER A 86 5.08 8.42 -3.27
CA SER A 86 5.79 9.61 -2.78
C SER A 86 5.04 10.93 -2.99
N LYS A 87 5.35 11.90 -2.12
CA LYS A 87 4.83 13.28 -2.20
C LYS A 87 5.29 14.00 -3.48
N GLU A 88 6.43 13.65 -4.06
CA GLU A 88 6.90 14.20 -5.34
C GLU A 88 6.11 13.64 -6.52
N ALA A 89 5.85 12.33 -6.52
CA ALA A 89 5.13 11.66 -7.60
C ALA A 89 3.68 12.17 -7.72
N ILE A 90 2.97 12.32 -6.60
CA ILE A 90 1.61 12.86 -6.62
C ILE A 90 1.55 14.24 -7.26
N LEU A 91 2.50 15.14 -6.94
CA LEU A 91 2.52 16.49 -7.52
C LEU A 91 2.73 16.48 -9.03
N ARG A 92 3.51 15.52 -9.54
CA ARG A 92 3.73 15.34 -10.99
C ARG A 92 2.54 14.68 -11.69
N LEU A 93 1.79 13.84 -10.98
CA LEU A 93 0.66 13.06 -11.50
C LEU A 93 -0.71 13.66 -11.19
N LEU A 94 -0.80 14.87 -10.62
CA LEU A 94 -2.07 15.58 -10.41
C LEU A 94 -2.97 15.65 -11.65
N PRO A 95 -2.46 15.84 -12.89
CA PRO A 95 -3.32 15.82 -14.08
C PRO A 95 -4.05 14.48 -14.25
N VAL A 96 -3.40 13.37 -13.89
CA VAL A 96 -3.94 12.01 -13.96
C VAL A 96 -4.99 11.81 -12.86
N VAL A 97 -4.69 12.23 -11.63
CA VAL A 97 -5.66 12.23 -10.51
C VAL A 97 -6.92 13.01 -10.87
N LYS A 98 -6.74 14.21 -11.45
CA LYS A 98 -7.84 15.07 -11.86
C LYS A 98 -8.73 14.44 -12.92
N ALA A 99 -8.15 13.70 -13.87
CA ALA A 99 -8.87 13.03 -14.94
C ALA A 99 -9.50 11.70 -14.52
N SER A 100 -8.99 11.06 -13.45
CA SER A 100 -9.48 9.76 -12.99
C SER A 100 -10.84 9.86 -12.29
N LYS A 101 -11.64 8.79 -12.37
CA LYS A 101 -12.89 8.68 -11.57
C LYS A 101 -12.56 8.33 -10.11
N LYS A 102 -11.64 7.39 -9.91
CA LYS A 102 -11.14 6.94 -8.61
C LYS A 102 -9.63 7.11 -8.51
N SER A 103 -9.16 7.70 -7.42
CA SER A 103 -7.72 7.77 -7.09
C SER A 103 -7.43 7.09 -5.76
N VAL A 104 -6.51 6.12 -5.79
CA VAL A 104 -5.99 5.40 -4.62
C VAL A 104 -4.61 5.95 -4.27
N LEU A 105 -4.57 6.75 -3.20
CA LEU A 105 -3.38 7.43 -2.69
C LEU A 105 -3.04 6.97 -1.25
N SER A 106 -3.56 5.80 -0.84
CA SER A 106 -3.32 5.22 0.48
C SER A 106 -1.84 4.91 0.71
N VAL A 107 -1.31 5.16 1.91
CA VAL A 107 0.08 4.84 2.29
C VAL A 107 1.11 5.42 1.28
N CYS A 108 0.99 6.69 0.92
CA CYS A 108 1.84 7.36 -0.08
C CYS A 108 2.71 8.48 0.51
N ASN A 109 2.84 8.52 1.84
CA ASN A 109 3.63 9.51 2.57
C ASN A 109 3.32 10.96 2.13
N LEU A 110 2.03 11.26 2.03
CA LEU A 110 1.56 12.56 1.56
C LEU A 110 1.91 13.67 2.56
N SER A 111 2.19 14.86 2.02
CA SER A 111 2.53 16.06 2.81
C SER A 111 1.38 17.08 2.78
N GLU A 112 1.46 18.13 3.60
CA GLU A 112 0.51 19.25 3.53
C GLU A 112 0.43 19.87 2.12
N ARG A 113 1.58 19.98 1.43
CA ARG A 113 1.65 20.44 0.05
C ARG A 113 0.88 19.52 -0.91
N SER A 114 0.89 18.21 -0.64
CA SER A 114 0.08 17.25 -1.40
C SER A 114 -1.42 17.51 -1.17
N CYS A 115 -1.84 17.79 0.07
CA CYS A 115 -3.23 18.15 0.40
C CYS A 115 -3.69 19.45 -0.27
N GLU A 116 -2.87 20.50 -0.28
CA GLU A 116 -3.16 21.75 -0.98
C GLU A 116 -3.36 21.53 -2.49
N ALA A 117 -2.50 20.72 -3.09
CA ALA A 117 -2.61 20.40 -4.50
C ALA A 117 -3.84 19.56 -4.83
N LEU A 118 -4.20 18.61 -3.96
CA LEU A 118 -5.44 17.84 -4.07
C LEU A 118 -6.68 18.73 -3.88
N ALA A 119 -6.64 19.71 -2.96
CA ALA A 119 -7.73 20.68 -2.82
C ALA A 119 -7.95 21.50 -4.10
N THR A 120 -6.87 21.81 -4.83
CA THR A 120 -6.94 22.45 -6.15
C THR A 120 -7.60 21.53 -7.20
N VAL A 121 -7.36 20.22 -7.12
CA VAL A 121 -8.04 19.23 -7.98
C VAL A 121 -9.53 19.18 -7.65
N LEU A 122 -9.88 19.04 -6.36
CA LEU A 122 -11.26 18.94 -5.88
C LEU A 122 -12.09 20.19 -6.24
N SER A 123 -11.48 21.37 -6.22
CA SER A 123 -12.17 22.63 -6.56
C SER A 123 -12.27 22.91 -8.08
N SER A 124 -11.72 22.03 -8.91
CA SER A 124 -11.64 22.24 -10.35
C SER A 124 -12.88 21.73 -11.10
N LYS A 125 -13.49 22.59 -11.92
CA LYS A 125 -14.65 22.25 -12.77
C LYS A 125 -14.43 21.09 -13.73
N SER A 126 -13.18 20.86 -14.14
CA SER A 126 -12.80 19.79 -15.06
C SER A 126 -12.25 18.55 -14.36
N SER A 127 -12.43 18.43 -13.04
CA SER A 127 -12.14 17.17 -12.36
C SER A 127 -13.25 16.15 -12.61
N SER A 128 -12.84 14.92 -12.91
CA SER A 128 -13.72 13.75 -13.00
C SER A 128 -13.73 12.93 -11.71
N LEU A 129 -12.98 13.36 -10.69
CA LEU A 129 -12.75 12.61 -9.47
C LEU A 129 -14.02 12.53 -8.62
N THR A 130 -14.48 11.31 -8.40
CA THR A 130 -15.68 10.97 -7.61
C THR A 130 -15.33 10.14 -6.38
N GLU A 131 -14.24 9.36 -6.44
CA GLU A 131 -13.75 8.56 -5.32
C GLU A 131 -12.28 8.87 -5.02
N LEU A 132 -11.97 9.17 -3.76
CA LEU A 132 -10.61 9.48 -3.31
C LEU A 132 -10.25 8.70 -2.04
N ASP A 133 -9.26 7.83 -2.13
CA ASP A 133 -8.69 7.11 -0.99
C ASP A 133 -7.38 7.74 -0.56
N LEU A 134 -7.38 8.36 0.62
CA LEU A 134 -6.22 8.96 1.28
C LEU A 134 -5.80 8.20 2.55
N SER A 135 -6.39 7.03 2.79
CA SER A 135 -6.24 6.28 4.03
C SER A 135 -4.77 6.00 4.36
N ASN A 136 -4.46 5.95 5.66
CA ASN A 136 -3.13 5.62 6.18
C ASN A 136 -2.01 6.57 5.69
N ASN A 137 -2.36 7.83 5.46
CA ASN A 137 -1.39 8.93 5.39
C ASN A 137 -1.55 9.79 6.64
N ASP A 138 -0.44 10.18 7.28
CA ASP A 138 -0.47 11.00 8.50
C ASP A 138 -0.79 12.48 8.20
N LEU A 139 -1.98 12.72 7.63
CA LEU A 139 -2.43 14.04 7.16
C LEU A 139 -2.66 15.02 8.30
N ARG A 140 -3.11 14.52 9.46
CA ARG A 140 -3.50 15.31 10.63
C ARG A 140 -4.59 16.34 10.31
N ASP A 141 -4.93 17.16 11.28
CA ASP A 141 -5.97 18.19 11.12
C ASP A 141 -5.58 19.27 10.11
N SER A 142 -4.28 19.60 10.01
CA SER A 142 -3.78 20.59 9.05
C SER A 142 -3.99 20.14 7.60
N GLY A 143 -3.68 18.89 7.27
CA GLY A 143 -3.94 18.32 5.95
C GLY A 143 -5.43 18.25 5.62
N VAL A 144 -6.26 17.85 6.59
CA VAL A 144 -7.72 17.80 6.43
C VAL A 144 -8.32 19.17 6.24
N LYS A 145 -7.81 20.20 6.92
CA LYS A 145 -8.24 21.59 6.74
C LYS A 145 -7.97 22.09 5.32
N LEU A 146 -6.82 21.76 4.74
CA LEU A 146 -6.50 22.09 3.35
C LEU A 146 -7.46 21.38 2.37
N LEU A 147 -7.71 20.08 2.57
CA LEU A 147 -8.65 19.31 1.75
C LEU A 147 -10.08 19.86 1.86
N SER A 148 -10.50 20.27 3.07
CA SER A 148 -11.81 20.85 3.34
C SER A 148 -12.07 22.11 2.50
N ALA A 149 -11.06 22.95 2.28
CA ALA A 149 -11.18 24.11 1.40
C ALA A 149 -11.47 23.72 -0.08
N GLY A 150 -10.99 22.56 -0.52
CA GLY A 150 -11.33 22.01 -1.84
C GLY A 150 -12.76 21.45 -1.89
N LEU A 151 -13.18 20.76 -0.84
CA LEU A 151 -14.53 20.20 -0.68
C LEU A 151 -15.62 21.29 -0.60
N GLU A 152 -15.28 22.47 -0.07
CA GLU A 152 -16.18 23.64 -0.02
C GLU A 152 -16.54 24.22 -1.41
N SER A 153 -15.80 23.82 -2.45
CA SER A 153 -16.02 24.34 -3.78
C SER A 153 -17.34 23.82 -4.37
N PRO A 154 -18.17 24.68 -5.00
CA PRO A 154 -19.36 24.24 -5.72
C PRO A 154 -19.03 23.41 -6.98
N ASN A 155 -17.75 23.34 -7.36
CA ASN A 155 -17.28 22.51 -8.46
C ASN A 155 -16.86 21.11 -8.01
N CYS A 156 -16.79 20.85 -6.69
CA CYS A 156 -16.39 19.56 -6.17
C CYS A 156 -17.45 18.51 -6.48
N ARG A 157 -17.05 17.41 -7.11
CA ARG A 157 -17.92 16.29 -7.50
C ARG A 157 -17.63 15.02 -6.71
N LEU A 158 -16.83 15.13 -5.67
CA LEU A 158 -16.41 13.98 -4.88
C LEU A 158 -17.63 13.38 -4.16
N GLU A 159 -17.86 12.10 -4.37
CA GLU A 159 -18.96 11.33 -3.76
C GLU A 159 -18.44 10.45 -2.62
N THR A 160 -17.21 9.94 -2.72
CA THR A 160 -16.61 9.07 -1.70
C THR A 160 -15.23 9.55 -1.30
N LEU A 161 -15.02 9.67 0.01
CA LEU A 161 -13.76 10.08 0.61
C LEU A 161 -13.36 9.12 1.74
N TRP A 162 -12.24 8.42 1.58
CA TRP A 162 -11.64 7.60 2.63
C TRP A 162 -10.46 8.35 3.26
N LEU A 163 -10.60 8.69 4.54
CA LEU A 163 -9.60 9.36 5.38
C LEU A 163 -9.24 8.48 6.58
N SER A 164 -9.36 7.18 6.41
CA SER A 164 -9.20 6.24 7.49
C SER A 164 -7.74 6.13 7.92
N GLY A 165 -7.44 6.17 9.22
CA GLY A 165 -6.06 6.04 9.69
C GLY A 165 -5.18 7.28 9.51
N CYS A 166 -5.76 8.48 9.38
CA CYS A 166 -5.06 9.72 9.01
C CYS A 166 -4.60 10.62 10.18
N LEU A 167 -4.68 10.14 11.43
CA LEU A 167 -4.37 10.91 12.65
C LEU A 167 -5.24 12.17 12.81
N ILE A 168 -6.52 12.05 12.47
CA ILE A 168 -7.49 13.14 12.54
C ILE A 168 -8.05 13.22 13.96
N THR A 169 -8.19 14.46 14.46
CA THR A 169 -8.81 14.75 15.76
C THR A 169 -10.15 15.47 15.61
N ASP A 170 -10.70 15.97 16.71
CA ASP A 170 -11.91 16.79 16.71
C ASP A 170 -11.72 18.10 15.91
N GLU A 171 -10.51 18.68 15.85
CA GLU A 171 -10.23 19.88 15.05
C GLU A 171 -10.42 19.62 13.54
N GLY A 172 -9.94 18.49 13.04
CA GLY A 172 -10.16 18.07 11.65
C GLY A 172 -11.64 17.81 11.36
N CYS A 173 -12.38 17.26 12.33
CA CYS A 173 -13.83 17.09 12.21
C CYS A 173 -14.56 18.42 12.05
N VAL A 174 -14.13 19.48 12.76
CA VAL A 174 -14.69 20.84 12.60
C VAL A 174 -14.52 21.34 11.17
N SER A 175 -13.35 21.13 10.58
CA SER A 175 -13.06 21.53 9.20
C SER A 175 -13.94 20.78 8.19
N LEU A 176 -14.04 19.45 8.33
CA LEU A 176 -14.89 18.61 7.48
C LEU A 176 -16.37 18.98 7.60
N ALA A 177 -16.87 19.12 8.84
CA ALA A 177 -18.27 19.49 9.07
C ALA A 177 -18.59 20.87 8.49
N SER A 178 -17.65 21.81 8.52
CA SER A 178 -17.79 23.10 7.84
C SER A 178 -17.94 22.92 6.34
N ALA A 179 -17.03 22.14 5.72
CA ALA A 179 -17.05 21.90 4.29
C ALA A 179 -18.34 21.22 3.81
N LEU A 180 -18.83 20.22 4.54
CA LEU A 180 -20.04 19.48 4.18
C LEU A 180 -21.33 20.29 4.32
N ARG A 181 -21.33 21.40 5.09
CA ARG A 181 -22.45 22.35 5.13
C ARG A 181 -22.52 23.25 3.90
N SER A 182 -21.43 23.40 3.15
CA SER A 182 -21.44 24.19 1.93
C SER A 182 -22.32 23.51 0.88
N ASN A 183 -23.23 24.27 0.26
CA ASN A 183 -24.26 23.72 -0.64
C ASN A 183 -23.92 24.02 -2.11
N PRO A 184 -23.93 23.03 -3.02
CA PRO A 184 -24.15 21.60 -2.77
C PRO A 184 -22.86 20.81 -2.56
N SER A 185 -22.71 20.16 -1.40
CA SER A 185 -21.83 19.00 -1.27
C SER A 185 -22.40 17.82 -2.06
N HIS A 186 -21.52 17.09 -2.74
CA HIS A 186 -21.82 15.86 -3.45
C HIS A 186 -21.41 14.61 -2.67
N LEU A 187 -20.78 14.77 -1.50
CA LEU A 187 -20.23 13.66 -0.74
C LEU A 187 -21.36 12.80 -0.15
N ARG A 188 -21.31 11.50 -0.47
CA ARG A 188 -22.25 10.45 -0.05
C ARG A 188 -21.62 9.47 0.93
N GLU A 189 -20.32 9.23 0.82
CA GLU A 189 -19.59 8.33 1.71
C GLU A 189 -18.35 9.00 2.29
N LEU A 190 -18.22 8.96 3.62
CA LEU A 190 -17.07 9.46 4.35
C LEU A 190 -16.62 8.41 5.36
N ASP A 191 -15.38 7.95 5.21
CA ASP A 191 -14.75 7.03 6.15
C ASP A 191 -13.66 7.73 6.95
N LEU A 192 -13.92 7.89 8.25
CA LEU A 192 -12.99 8.44 9.23
C LEU A 192 -12.54 7.39 10.25
N SER A 193 -12.76 6.11 9.95
CA SER A 193 -12.39 5.02 10.84
C SER A 193 -10.88 5.04 11.14
N TYR A 194 -10.43 4.46 12.25
CA TYR A 194 -9.03 4.38 12.64
C TYR A 194 -8.37 5.74 12.92
N ASN A 195 -9.15 6.73 13.38
CA ASN A 195 -8.69 8.07 13.79
C ASN A 195 -9.06 8.36 15.26
N HIS A 196 -8.60 9.49 15.81
CA HIS A 196 -8.88 9.89 17.19
C HIS A 196 -9.80 11.12 17.24
N LEU A 197 -11.00 11.00 16.68
CA LEU A 197 -11.93 12.12 16.49
C LEU A 197 -12.44 12.74 17.80
N GLY A 198 -12.32 12.02 18.92
CA GLY A 198 -12.89 12.38 20.22
C GLY A 198 -14.43 12.39 20.21
N ASP A 199 -15.03 12.49 21.41
CA ASP A 199 -16.49 12.55 21.56
C ASP A 199 -17.08 13.78 20.86
N MET A 200 -16.36 14.90 20.91
CA MET A 200 -16.79 16.16 20.28
C MET A 200 -16.84 16.04 18.76
N GLY A 201 -15.80 15.48 18.13
CA GLY A 201 -15.75 15.28 16.68
C GLY A 201 -16.84 14.35 16.18
N VAL A 202 -17.06 13.21 16.86
CA VAL A 202 -18.14 12.27 16.52
C VAL A 202 -19.52 12.91 16.66
N LYS A 203 -19.76 13.63 17.76
CA LYS A 203 -21.02 14.33 17.98
C LYS A 203 -21.28 15.39 16.91
N LEU A 204 -20.24 16.14 16.52
CA LEU A 204 -20.35 17.17 15.49
C LEU A 204 -20.72 16.59 14.13
N LEU A 205 -20.04 15.53 13.70
CA LEU A 205 -20.31 14.88 12.42
C LEU A 205 -21.68 14.18 12.42
N SER A 206 -22.05 13.54 13.54
CA SER A 206 -23.36 12.89 13.68
C SER A 206 -24.51 13.89 13.62
N ALA A 207 -24.38 15.06 14.26
CA ALA A 207 -25.37 16.13 14.17
C ALA A 207 -25.52 16.69 12.74
N GLY A 208 -24.46 16.61 11.93
CA GLY A 208 -24.52 16.97 10.53
C GLY A 208 -25.40 16.04 9.70
N LEU A 209 -25.51 14.75 10.04
CA LEU A 209 -26.41 13.80 9.36
C LEU A 209 -27.89 14.15 9.52
N GLU A 210 -28.25 14.88 10.59
CA GLU A 210 -29.61 15.40 10.78
C GLU A 210 -29.91 16.64 9.93
N ASN A 211 -28.88 17.24 9.32
CA ASN A 211 -29.02 18.43 8.50
C ASN A 211 -29.48 18.05 7.07
N PRO A 212 -30.62 18.56 6.58
CA PRO A 212 -31.13 18.22 5.25
C PRO A 212 -30.25 18.70 4.08
N HIS A 213 -29.26 19.56 4.35
CA HIS A 213 -28.28 19.99 3.36
C HIS A 213 -27.10 19.03 3.21
N TRP A 214 -26.91 18.08 4.15
CA TRP A 214 -25.93 17.02 4.00
C TRP A 214 -26.52 15.90 3.15
N LYS A 215 -25.75 15.45 2.16
CA LYS A 215 -26.13 14.32 1.28
C LYS A 215 -25.40 13.03 1.63
N LEU A 216 -24.78 13.00 2.81
CA LEU A 216 -23.97 11.90 3.27
C LEU A 216 -24.88 10.72 3.65
N ASP A 217 -24.79 9.63 2.90
CA ASP A 217 -25.54 8.40 3.14
C ASP A 217 -24.81 7.49 4.14
N THR A 218 -23.48 7.47 4.07
CA THR A 218 -22.64 6.61 4.92
C THR A 218 -21.56 7.44 5.59
N LEU A 219 -21.56 7.42 6.92
CA LEU A 219 -20.46 7.90 7.76
C LEU A 219 -19.91 6.72 8.54
N ARG A 220 -18.62 6.41 8.35
CA ARG A 220 -17.92 5.42 9.17
C ARG A 220 -17.03 6.12 10.17
N VAL A 221 -17.33 5.87 11.43
CA VAL A 221 -16.53 6.30 12.59
C VAL A 221 -16.42 5.09 13.50
N ASP A 222 -15.21 4.69 13.83
CA ASP A 222 -14.89 3.86 14.98
C ASP A 222 -13.89 4.64 15.84
N GLN A 223 -13.68 4.25 17.09
CA GLN A 223 -12.71 4.89 17.99
C GLN A 223 -11.99 3.87 18.87
N GLU A 224 -10.66 3.94 18.88
CA GLU A 224 -9.80 3.26 19.84
C GLU A 224 -8.59 4.16 20.18
N GLU A 225 -8.11 4.10 21.42
CA GLU A 225 -6.99 4.94 21.90
C GLU A 225 -5.68 4.69 21.14
N ARG A 226 -5.45 3.45 20.69
CA ARG A 226 -4.20 3.03 20.00
C ARG A 226 -3.95 3.73 18.66
N TRP A 227 -4.97 4.38 18.07
CA TRP A 227 -4.87 4.98 16.73
C TRP A 227 -4.18 6.34 16.66
N MET A 228 -3.69 6.83 17.80
CA MET A 228 -2.76 7.96 17.88
C MET A 228 -1.35 7.61 17.36
N THR A 229 -1.06 6.33 17.13
CA THR A 229 0.22 5.87 16.58
C THR A 229 0.33 6.24 15.09
N PRO A 230 1.42 6.91 14.63
CA PRO A 230 1.62 7.23 13.22
C PRO A 230 1.82 6.00 12.32
N GLY A 231 1.45 6.14 11.04
CA GLY A 231 1.66 5.11 10.02
C GLY A 231 0.99 3.76 10.30
N LEU A 232 1.48 2.69 9.68
CA LEU A 232 0.84 1.37 9.75
C LEU A 232 1.01 0.66 11.11
N ARG A 233 1.92 1.13 11.96
CA ARG A 233 2.16 0.54 13.30
C ARG A 233 0.96 0.64 14.23
N LYS A 234 0.00 1.53 13.96
CA LYS A 234 -1.29 1.56 14.67
C LYS A 234 -2.12 0.28 14.53
N TYR A 235 -1.82 -0.53 13.51
CA TYR A 235 -2.46 -1.83 13.27
C TYR A 235 -1.59 -3.00 13.76
N ALA A 236 -0.59 -2.74 14.60
CA ALA A 236 0.31 -3.77 15.11
C ALA A 236 -0.49 -4.97 15.67
N CYS A 237 -0.23 -6.16 15.14
CA CYS A 237 -0.79 -7.40 15.65
C CYS A 237 0.31 -8.28 16.23
N GLU A 238 0.04 -8.91 17.36
CA GLU A 238 0.95 -9.91 17.93
C GLU A 238 0.75 -11.24 17.22
N LEU A 239 1.87 -11.81 16.76
CA LEU A 239 1.91 -13.11 16.09
C LEU A 239 2.66 -14.12 16.94
N THR A 240 2.24 -15.38 16.85
CA THR A 240 2.91 -16.51 17.51
C THR A 240 3.06 -17.66 16.52
N LEU A 241 4.28 -18.18 16.37
CA LEU A 241 4.58 -19.30 15.49
C LEU A 241 4.01 -20.61 16.06
N ASP A 242 3.33 -21.41 15.25
CA ASP A 242 2.67 -22.64 15.72
C ASP A 242 3.63 -23.85 15.68
N PRO A 243 4.05 -24.38 16.85
CA PRO A 243 4.88 -25.59 16.92
C PRO A 243 4.21 -26.84 16.34
N ASN A 244 2.88 -26.87 16.18
CA ASN A 244 2.17 -27.98 15.58
C ASN A 244 2.26 -27.99 14.05
N THR A 245 2.55 -26.84 13.44
CA THR A 245 2.75 -26.74 11.99
C THR A 245 4.22 -26.82 11.61
N ALA A 246 5.13 -26.37 12.47
CA ALA A 246 6.57 -26.29 12.18
C ALA A 246 7.16 -27.61 11.66
N ASN A 247 7.88 -27.56 10.53
CA ASN A 247 8.69 -28.69 10.09
C ASN A 247 9.68 -29.11 11.19
N LYS A 248 10.03 -30.40 11.25
CA LYS A 248 10.96 -30.90 12.27
C LYS A 248 12.34 -30.27 12.20
N ASN A 249 12.77 -29.75 11.07
CA ASN A 249 14.04 -29.04 10.92
C ASN A 249 13.92 -27.53 11.16
N VAL A 250 12.78 -27.04 11.69
CA VAL A 250 12.58 -25.65 12.06
C VAL A 250 12.50 -25.56 13.58
N LEU A 251 13.55 -25.02 14.22
CA LEU A 251 13.58 -24.76 15.65
C LEU A 251 12.83 -23.46 15.95
N LEU A 252 11.80 -23.55 16.78
CA LEU A 252 11.14 -22.40 17.38
C LEU A 252 11.82 -22.01 18.70
N SER A 253 12.12 -20.74 18.87
CA SER A 253 12.74 -20.16 20.07
C SER A 253 12.12 -18.80 20.42
N GLU A 254 12.60 -18.17 21.50
CA GLU A 254 12.13 -16.86 21.99
C GLU A 254 10.59 -16.83 22.18
N ASP A 255 10.07 -17.81 22.92
CA ASP A 255 8.63 -17.97 23.16
C ASP A 255 7.80 -18.05 21.86
N SER A 256 8.30 -18.81 20.89
CA SER A 256 7.71 -18.99 19.55
C SER A 256 7.64 -17.70 18.73
N ARG A 257 8.62 -16.81 18.92
CA ARG A 257 8.79 -15.57 18.14
C ARG A 257 9.96 -15.62 17.16
N LYS A 258 10.83 -16.63 17.25
CA LYS A 258 11.91 -16.87 16.30
C LYS A 258 11.82 -18.28 15.74
N ALA A 259 12.04 -18.43 14.43
CA ALA A 259 12.17 -19.72 13.75
C ALA A 259 13.51 -19.77 13.01
N THR A 260 14.26 -20.84 13.20
CA THR A 260 15.57 -21.06 12.56
C THR A 260 15.63 -22.46 11.98
N VAL A 261 16.16 -22.60 10.75
CA VAL A 261 16.41 -23.91 10.16
C VAL A 261 17.64 -24.55 10.80
N VAL A 262 17.50 -25.79 11.24
CA VAL A 262 18.52 -26.59 11.92
C VAL A 262 18.62 -28.00 11.33
N LYS A 263 19.81 -28.61 11.43
CA LYS A 263 20.05 -29.94 10.84
C LYS A 263 19.40 -31.06 11.64
N GLU A 264 19.36 -30.92 12.95
CA GLU A 264 18.76 -31.91 13.85
C GLU A 264 17.22 -31.78 13.86
N GLU A 265 16.54 -32.91 13.73
CA GLU A 265 15.08 -32.94 13.89
C GLU A 265 14.70 -32.57 15.33
N GLN A 266 13.83 -31.58 15.46
CA GLN A 266 13.24 -31.17 16.72
C GLN A 266 12.24 -32.23 17.20
N PRO A 267 12.15 -32.45 18.52
CA PRO A 267 11.35 -33.53 19.12
C PRO A 267 9.84 -33.21 19.13
N TYR A 268 9.33 -32.61 18.06
CA TYR A 268 7.92 -32.28 17.94
C TYR A 268 7.07 -33.54 17.73
N PRO A 269 5.90 -33.63 18.41
CA PRO A 269 5.01 -34.77 18.23
C PRO A 269 4.43 -34.80 16.80
N PRO A 270 4.08 -36.00 16.30
CA PRO A 270 3.34 -36.13 15.04
C PRO A 270 2.06 -35.28 15.08
N HIS A 271 1.82 -34.50 14.03
CA HIS A 271 0.64 -33.66 13.91
C HIS A 271 0.18 -33.60 12.44
N PRO A 272 -1.14 -33.65 12.16
CA PRO A 272 -1.66 -33.59 10.79
C PRO A 272 -1.26 -32.30 10.07
N ASP A 273 -1.25 -31.17 10.77
CA ASP A 273 -0.92 -29.86 10.20
C ASP A 273 0.60 -29.58 10.09
N ARG A 274 1.47 -30.55 10.39
CA ARG A 274 2.93 -30.35 10.34
C ARG A 274 3.46 -30.33 8.91
N TYR A 275 4.32 -29.40 8.53
CA TYR A 275 5.07 -29.50 7.27
C TYR A 275 6.01 -30.70 7.32
N ASP A 276 5.99 -31.56 6.30
CA ASP A 276 6.83 -32.76 6.25
C ASP A 276 8.10 -32.57 5.41
N PHE A 277 7.99 -31.92 4.25
CA PHE A 277 9.08 -31.74 3.30
C PHE A 277 9.64 -30.31 3.30
N LEU A 278 8.76 -29.31 3.22
CA LEU A 278 9.19 -27.91 3.21
C LEU A 278 9.58 -27.46 4.62
N PHE A 279 10.67 -26.72 4.73
CA PHE A 279 10.99 -25.99 5.96
C PHE A 279 10.02 -24.83 6.08
N GLY A 280 8.89 -25.06 6.76
CA GLY A 280 7.82 -24.09 6.90
C GLY A 280 7.22 -24.08 8.29
N VAL A 281 6.61 -22.95 8.64
CA VAL A 281 5.81 -22.76 9.86
C VAL A 281 4.72 -21.73 9.60
N MET A 282 3.54 -21.99 10.13
CA MET A 282 2.39 -21.07 10.11
C MET A 282 2.17 -20.49 11.52
N CYS A 283 1.65 -19.28 11.62
CA CYS A 283 1.23 -18.69 12.88
C CYS A 283 -0.06 -19.32 13.41
N VAL A 284 -0.24 -19.30 14.73
CA VAL A 284 -1.48 -19.74 15.39
C VAL A 284 -2.65 -18.81 15.05
N ASN A 285 -2.37 -17.51 14.95
CA ASN A 285 -3.36 -16.46 14.78
C ASN A 285 -3.87 -16.39 13.33
N GLY A 286 -5.18 -16.59 13.15
CA GLY A 286 -5.87 -16.19 11.92
C GLY A 286 -6.19 -14.69 11.99
N LEU A 287 -5.74 -13.94 10.98
CA LEU A 287 -5.90 -12.50 10.88
C LEU A 287 -7.18 -12.14 10.11
N THR A 288 -7.86 -11.12 10.62
CA THR A 288 -9.03 -10.48 10.00
C THR A 288 -8.95 -8.97 10.22
N GLY A 289 -9.53 -8.21 9.31
CA GLY A 289 -9.51 -6.76 9.34
C GLY A 289 -8.15 -6.17 8.99
N ARG A 290 -7.77 -5.11 9.70
CA ARG A 290 -6.49 -4.43 9.51
C ARG A 290 -5.45 -4.96 10.47
N CYS A 291 -4.37 -5.50 9.93
CA CYS A 291 -3.26 -6.04 10.70
C CYS A 291 -1.94 -5.60 10.08
N TYR A 292 -0.98 -5.26 10.93
CA TYR A 292 0.37 -4.94 10.54
C TYR A 292 1.36 -5.69 11.43
N TRP A 293 2.37 -6.29 10.83
CA TRP A 293 3.47 -6.91 11.56
C TRP A 293 4.77 -6.71 10.80
N GLU A 294 5.87 -6.82 11.53
CA GLU A 294 7.21 -6.74 10.94
C GLU A 294 8.00 -7.97 11.35
N VAL A 295 8.85 -8.44 10.44
CA VAL A 295 9.76 -9.56 10.68
C VAL A 295 11.18 -9.17 10.27
N GLU A 296 12.15 -9.68 11.01
CA GLU A 296 13.57 -9.61 10.67
C GLU A 296 14.00 -10.95 10.07
N ARG A 297 14.55 -10.94 8.85
CA ARG A 297 15.02 -12.16 8.18
C ARG A 297 16.54 -12.33 8.30
N GLU A 298 16.96 -13.58 8.38
CA GLU A 298 18.35 -13.99 8.14
C GLU A 298 18.34 -14.97 6.95
N GLY A 299 19.02 -14.62 5.86
CA GLY A 299 19.04 -15.45 4.65
C GLY A 299 17.75 -15.38 3.81
N TRP A 300 17.40 -16.50 3.16
CA TRP A 300 16.26 -16.58 2.26
C TRP A 300 14.96 -16.80 3.04
N LEU A 301 13.93 -16.03 2.72
CA LEU A 301 12.62 -16.12 3.36
C LEU A 301 11.50 -16.05 2.33
N SER A 302 10.59 -17.01 2.36
CA SER A 302 9.24 -16.85 1.83
C SER A 302 8.35 -16.42 2.98
N LEU A 303 7.71 -15.26 2.88
CA LEU A 303 6.74 -14.80 3.87
C LEU A 303 5.46 -14.36 3.20
N GLY A 304 4.34 -14.52 3.88
CA GLY A 304 3.06 -14.14 3.31
C GLY A 304 1.91 -14.58 4.19
N VAL A 305 0.76 -14.78 3.56
CA VAL A 305 -0.43 -15.28 4.21
C VAL A 305 -1.07 -16.38 3.38
N ALA A 306 -1.71 -17.32 4.07
CA ALA A 306 -2.46 -18.41 3.45
C ALA A 306 -3.78 -18.65 4.18
N TYR A 307 -4.75 -19.23 3.48
CA TYR A 307 -5.89 -19.85 4.15
C TYR A 307 -5.43 -21.06 4.95
N ARG A 308 -6.17 -21.38 6.03
CA ARG A 308 -5.85 -22.50 6.91
C ARG A 308 -5.74 -23.85 6.17
N GLY A 309 -6.50 -24.00 5.08
CA GLY A 309 -6.54 -25.19 4.24
C GLY A 309 -5.48 -25.29 3.14
N ILE A 310 -4.36 -24.55 3.24
CA ILE A 310 -3.18 -24.76 2.39
C ILE A 310 -2.62 -26.18 2.60
N GLY A 311 -2.09 -26.79 1.53
CA GLY A 311 -1.38 -28.06 1.65
C GLY A 311 -0.15 -27.92 2.54
N ARG A 312 0.24 -28.99 3.23
CA ARG A 312 1.46 -28.99 4.07
C ARG A 312 2.29 -30.26 3.91
N LYS A 313 1.86 -31.14 3.00
CA LYS A 313 2.42 -32.46 2.80
C LYS A 313 2.92 -32.59 1.38
N GLY A 314 4.06 -33.26 1.21
CA GLY A 314 4.62 -33.55 -0.09
C GLY A 314 5.42 -32.39 -0.70
N THR A 315 5.64 -32.46 -2.01
CA THR A 315 6.60 -31.61 -2.74
C THR A 315 5.96 -30.74 -3.82
N ASP A 316 4.64 -30.87 -3.99
CA ASP A 316 3.86 -30.17 -4.99
C ASP A 316 3.75 -28.65 -4.74
N ASN A 317 3.03 -27.96 -5.60
CA ASN A 317 2.78 -26.53 -5.46
C ASN A 317 1.67 -26.21 -4.45
N ASP A 318 0.83 -27.18 -4.08
CA ASP A 318 -0.27 -27.00 -3.14
C ASP A 318 0.23 -26.71 -1.72
N CYS A 319 1.44 -27.16 -1.39
CA CYS A 319 2.09 -26.89 -0.11
C CYS A 319 3.06 -25.70 -0.08
N ARG A 320 3.34 -25.07 -1.24
CA ARG A 320 4.31 -23.98 -1.34
C ARG A 320 3.61 -22.62 -1.29
N LEU A 321 3.99 -21.79 -0.33
CA LEU A 321 3.45 -20.44 -0.18
C LEU A 321 3.59 -19.63 -1.49
N GLY A 322 2.48 -19.08 -1.97
CA GLY A 322 2.38 -18.30 -3.21
C GLY A 322 2.32 -19.11 -4.51
N ARG A 323 2.47 -20.45 -4.46
CA ARG A 323 2.42 -21.33 -5.65
C ARG A 323 1.05 -21.96 -5.90
N ASN A 324 0.07 -21.61 -5.08
CA ASN A 324 -1.32 -22.04 -5.18
C ASN A 324 -2.27 -20.84 -5.10
N ASP A 325 -3.56 -21.09 -5.28
CA ASP A 325 -4.63 -20.10 -5.22
C ASP A 325 -5.08 -19.74 -3.79
N LYS A 326 -4.55 -20.42 -2.78
CA LYS A 326 -4.88 -20.22 -1.36
C LYS A 326 -3.88 -19.35 -0.60
N SER A 327 -2.85 -18.85 -1.26
CA SER A 327 -1.77 -18.11 -0.62
C SER A 327 -1.15 -17.02 -1.47
N TRP A 328 -0.61 -16.02 -0.78
CA TRP A 328 0.05 -14.85 -1.36
C TRP A 328 1.37 -14.64 -0.63
N ALA A 329 2.46 -14.60 -1.37
CA ALA A 329 3.80 -14.61 -0.80
C ALA A 329 4.69 -13.53 -1.39
N LEU A 330 5.62 -13.05 -0.57
CA LEU A 330 6.83 -12.38 -0.99
C LEU A 330 8.00 -13.32 -0.73
N PHE A 331 8.80 -13.58 -1.75
CA PHE A 331 10.07 -14.29 -1.62
C PHE A 331 11.16 -13.23 -1.52
N ALA A 332 11.91 -13.25 -0.44
CA ALA A 332 12.97 -12.33 -0.13
C ALA A 332 14.30 -13.09 -0.04
N SER A 333 15.27 -12.65 -0.83
CA SER A 333 16.67 -13.05 -0.72
C SER A 333 17.56 -11.82 -0.82
N ASP A 334 18.88 -12.01 -0.69
CA ASP A 334 19.82 -10.90 -0.73
C ASP A 334 19.73 -10.17 -2.08
N GLY A 335 19.09 -9.00 -2.04
CA GLY A 335 18.87 -8.12 -3.17
C GLY A 335 17.86 -8.55 -4.22
N LEU A 336 17.06 -9.59 -3.98
CA LEU A 336 16.00 -10.00 -4.89
C LEU A 336 14.71 -10.28 -4.14
N PHE A 337 13.66 -9.61 -4.59
CA PHE A 337 12.31 -9.83 -4.09
C PHE A 337 11.43 -10.32 -5.25
N SER A 338 10.47 -11.18 -4.95
CA SER A 338 9.46 -11.57 -5.93
C SER A 338 8.15 -11.87 -5.25
N ALA A 339 7.06 -11.30 -5.77
CA ALA A 339 5.71 -11.56 -5.30
C ALA A 339 5.15 -12.77 -6.05
N TRP A 340 4.54 -13.70 -5.32
CA TRP A 340 4.00 -14.95 -5.83
C TRP A 340 2.55 -15.16 -5.41
N HIS A 341 1.72 -15.49 -6.39
CA HIS A 341 0.37 -16.01 -6.17
C HIS A 341 -0.02 -16.92 -7.34
N ASN A 342 -0.60 -18.09 -7.04
CA ASN A 342 -1.05 -19.05 -8.05
C ASN A 342 0.02 -19.37 -9.12
N ASP A 343 1.25 -19.63 -8.65
CA ASP A 343 2.44 -19.94 -9.46
C ASP A 343 2.90 -18.83 -10.43
N LYS A 344 2.30 -17.64 -10.31
CA LYS A 344 2.72 -16.46 -11.08
C LYS A 344 3.64 -15.61 -10.23
N ALA A 345 4.83 -15.35 -10.77
CA ALA A 345 5.82 -14.48 -10.17
C ALA A 345 5.75 -13.08 -10.75
N LYS A 346 5.91 -12.07 -9.90
CA LYS A 346 6.29 -10.73 -10.30
C LYS A 346 7.57 -10.35 -9.57
N THR A 347 8.65 -10.14 -10.31
CA THR A 347 9.91 -9.66 -9.71
C THR A 347 9.69 -8.27 -9.13
N VAL A 348 10.13 -8.11 -7.89
CA VAL A 348 10.18 -6.84 -7.17
C VAL A 348 11.64 -6.44 -7.12
N ASN A 349 11.99 -5.43 -7.89
CA ASN A 349 13.34 -4.90 -7.91
C ASN A 349 13.40 -3.77 -6.88
N ILE A 350 14.45 -3.75 -6.06
CA ILE A 350 14.67 -2.69 -5.08
C ILE A 350 16.12 -2.23 -5.24
N PRO A 351 16.41 -0.92 -5.21
CA PRO A 351 17.78 -0.43 -5.25
C PRO A 351 18.60 -1.02 -4.08
N PRO A 352 19.86 -1.43 -4.32
CA PRO A 352 20.70 -2.05 -3.28
C PRO A 352 20.88 -1.22 -2.02
N SER A 353 20.82 0.11 -2.15
CA SER A 353 20.92 1.06 -1.03
C SER A 353 19.75 1.00 -0.05
N VAL A 354 18.73 0.22 -0.35
CA VAL A 354 17.45 0.15 0.37
C VAL A 354 17.15 -1.27 0.86
N GLN A 355 18.09 -2.19 0.71
CA GLN A 355 17.94 -3.57 1.17
C GLN A 355 17.87 -3.62 2.70
N SER A 356 16.65 -3.76 3.21
CA SER A 356 16.40 -4.07 4.61
C SER A 356 16.16 -5.57 4.77
N ASN A 357 16.69 -6.13 5.85
CA ASN A 357 16.31 -7.46 6.32
C ASN A 357 14.98 -7.43 7.09
N ARG A 358 14.51 -6.23 7.45
CA ARG A 358 13.22 -6.01 8.08
C ARG A 358 12.13 -5.81 7.05
N ILE A 359 11.11 -6.66 7.08
CA ILE A 359 9.98 -6.64 6.16
C ILE A 359 8.70 -6.38 6.96
N GLY A 360 7.99 -5.33 6.61
CA GLY A 360 6.66 -5.02 7.11
C GLY A 360 5.58 -5.59 6.21
N VAL A 361 4.53 -6.14 6.80
CA VAL A 361 3.38 -6.68 6.07
C VAL A 361 2.13 -6.03 6.61
N TYR A 362 1.31 -5.51 5.70
CA TYR A 362 0.02 -4.90 6.00
C TYR A 362 -1.08 -5.67 5.30
N LEU A 363 -2.06 -6.11 6.07
CA LEU A 363 -3.27 -6.74 5.60
C LEU A 363 -4.45 -5.83 5.90
N ASP A 364 -5.29 -5.56 4.91
CA ASP A 364 -6.67 -5.11 5.10
C ASP A 364 -7.59 -6.10 4.41
N SER A 365 -8.11 -7.05 5.21
CA SER A 365 -8.92 -8.13 4.66
C SER A 365 -10.29 -7.68 4.16
N HIS A 366 -10.80 -6.52 4.60
CA HIS A 366 -12.13 -6.03 4.22
C HIS A 366 -12.14 -5.52 2.77
N VAL A 367 -11.08 -4.82 2.37
CA VAL A 367 -10.94 -4.27 1.01
C VAL A 367 -10.03 -5.12 0.13
N GLY A 368 -9.52 -6.24 0.65
CA GLY A 368 -8.77 -7.20 -0.14
C GLY A 368 -7.34 -6.81 -0.44
N ILE A 369 -6.68 -6.06 0.46
CA ILE A 369 -5.33 -5.55 0.27
C ILE A 369 -4.34 -6.34 1.12
N LEU A 370 -3.26 -6.81 0.49
CA LEU A 370 -2.08 -7.33 1.18
C LEU A 370 -0.84 -6.65 0.62
N SER A 371 -0.16 -5.85 1.43
CA SER A 371 1.00 -5.06 1.03
C SER A 371 2.25 -5.45 1.80
N PHE A 372 3.38 -5.43 1.12
CA PHE A 372 4.70 -5.72 1.67
C PHE A 372 5.59 -4.48 1.55
N TYR A 373 6.41 -4.25 2.58
CA TYR A 373 7.28 -3.09 2.71
C TYR A 373 8.67 -3.50 3.19
N GLY A 374 9.71 -2.93 2.61
CA GLY A 374 11.02 -2.89 3.26
C GLY A 374 10.99 -1.81 4.33
N VAL A 375 11.50 -2.10 5.53
CA VAL A 375 11.51 -1.15 6.66
C VAL A 375 12.92 -0.63 6.87
N SER A 376 13.18 0.64 6.58
CA SER A 376 14.51 1.26 6.74
C SER A 376 14.38 2.57 7.53
N SER A 377 15.06 2.69 8.67
CA SER A 377 15.01 3.87 9.54
C SER A 377 13.57 4.39 9.77
N ASP A 378 12.66 3.47 10.10
CA ASP A 378 11.21 3.70 10.28
C ASP A 378 10.43 4.20 9.05
N THR A 379 11.08 4.28 7.89
CA THR A 379 10.43 4.56 6.60
C THR A 379 9.99 3.24 5.95
N LEU A 380 8.74 3.23 5.47
CA LEU A 380 8.19 2.10 4.72
C LEU A 380 8.43 2.30 3.23
N ILE A 381 9.01 1.28 2.61
CA ILE A 381 9.36 1.30 1.20
C ILE A 381 8.54 0.20 0.55
N HIS A 382 7.55 0.63 -0.24
CA HIS A 382 6.59 -0.29 -0.86
C HIS A 382 7.31 -1.29 -1.77
N LEU A 383 7.02 -2.58 -1.56
CA LEU A 383 7.58 -3.68 -2.35
C LEU A 383 6.54 -4.22 -3.32
N HIS A 384 5.36 -4.56 -2.80
CA HIS A 384 4.29 -5.13 -3.59
C HIS A 384 2.94 -5.01 -2.87
N THR A 385 1.85 -4.94 -3.64
CA THR A 385 0.48 -5.05 -3.13
C THR A 385 -0.30 -6.05 -3.97
N PHE A 386 -0.86 -7.06 -3.32
CA PHE A 386 -1.90 -7.91 -3.89
C PHE A 386 -3.28 -7.30 -3.64
N HIS A 387 -4.14 -7.45 -4.64
CA HIS A 387 -5.57 -7.17 -4.54
C HIS A 387 -6.32 -8.49 -4.76
N ALA A 388 -7.06 -8.95 -3.75
CA ALA A 388 -7.77 -10.21 -3.79
C ALA A 388 -9.00 -10.18 -2.87
N THR A 389 -10.05 -10.92 -3.22
CA THR A 389 -11.18 -11.14 -2.31
C THR A 389 -10.82 -12.26 -1.34
N PHE A 390 -10.61 -11.89 -0.07
CA PHE A 390 -10.34 -12.86 0.99
C PHE A 390 -11.63 -13.39 1.59
N THR A 391 -11.83 -14.70 1.57
CA THR A 391 -13.09 -15.34 1.97
C THR A 391 -13.05 -15.94 3.36
N GLU A 392 -11.85 -16.08 3.94
CA GLU A 392 -11.58 -16.74 5.22
C GLU A 392 -10.45 -16.00 5.96
N PRO A 393 -10.31 -16.20 7.28
CA PRO A 393 -9.16 -15.69 8.02
C PRO A 393 -7.84 -16.15 7.40
N LEU A 394 -6.88 -15.22 7.35
CA LEU A 394 -5.58 -15.41 6.74
C LEU A 394 -4.50 -15.64 7.80
N TYR A 395 -3.69 -16.66 7.61
CA TYR A 395 -2.67 -17.04 8.58
C TYR A 395 -1.30 -16.65 8.02
N PRO A 396 -0.52 -15.83 8.75
CA PRO A 396 0.87 -15.58 8.40
C PRO A 396 1.66 -16.89 8.36
N GLU A 397 2.45 -17.04 7.31
CA GLU A 397 3.23 -18.24 7.07
C GLU A 397 4.64 -17.88 6.58
N PHE A 398 5.60 -18.69 7.00
CA PHE A 398 7.02 -18.53 6.69
C PHE A 398 7.59 -19.83 6.13
N GLY A 399 8.25 -19.74 5.00
CA GLY A 399 9.02 -20.81 4.36
C GLY A 399 10.50 -20.45 4.28
N PHE A 400 11.36 -21.45 4.43
CA PHE A 400 12.80 -21.26 4.59
C PHE A 400 13.61 -22.08 3.60
N ARG A 401 14.89 -21.70 3.47
CA ARG A 401 15.97 -22.57 2.97
C ARG A 401 16.94 -22.89 4.10
N ASP A 402 17.83 -23.83 3.85
CA ASP A 402 18.90 -24.15 4.80
C ASP A 402 19.70 -22.89 5.20
N GLY A 403 20.04 -22.79 6.49
CA GLY A 403 20.73 -21.63 7.07
C GLY A 403 19.90 -20.34 7.18
N SER A 404 18.58 -20.38 6.97
CA SER A 404 17.71 -19.21 7.08
C SER A 404 16.98 -19.15 8.43
N ALA A 405 16.63 -17.93 8.87
CA ALA A 405 15.83 -17.69 10.06
C ALA A 405 14.89 -16.49 9.89
N VAL A 406 13.87 -16.42 10.73
CA VAL A 406 12.98 -15.27 10.85
C VAL A 406 12.68 -14.99 12.32
N SER A 407 12.67 -13.70 12.68
CA SER A 407 12.29 -13.24 14.01
C SER A 407 11.12 -12.26 13.89
N LEU A 408 10.06 -12.47 14.68
CA LEU A 408 8.93 -11.56 14.76
C LEU A 408 9.35 -10.31 15.55
N CYS A 409 9.25 -9.12 14.94
CA CYS A 409 9.62 -7.87 15.62
C CYS A 409 8.60 -7.51 16.72
N LYS A 410 9.08 -6.90 17.81
CA LYS A 410 8.19 -6.21 18.76
C LYS A 410 7.98 -4.79 18.25
N LEU A 411 6.74 -4.44 17.95
CA LEU A 411 6.36 -3.07 17.63
C LEU A 411 5.92 -2.45 18.95
N SER A 412 6.84 -1.78 19.66
CA SER A 412 6.49 -1.09 20.90
C SER A 412 5.48 0.02 20.62
N GLU A 413 4.48 0.15 21.49
CA GLU A 413 3.76 1.41 21.66
C GLU A 413 4.80 2.47 22.04
N GLY A 414 4.77 3.62 21.35
CA GLY A 414 5.86 4.60 21.38
C GLY A 414 6.34 4.92 22.80
N GLU A 415 7.66 4.85 23.01
CA GLU A 415 8.28 5.47 24.18
C GLU A 415 7.87 6.94 24.18
N GLN A 416 7.05 7.32 25.16
CA GLN A 416 6.89 8.71 25.54
C GLN A 416 8.30 9.24 25.82
N SER A 417 8.74 10.19 25.01
CA SER A 417 9.95 10.96 25.26
C SER A 417 9.90 11.47 26.70
N GLY A 418 10.68 10.85 27.57
CA GLY A 418 10.87 11.30 28.95
C GLY A 418 11.37 12.74 28.89
N ASN A 419 10.53 13.67 29.36
CA ASN A 419 10.95 15.03 29.63
C ASN A 419 12.18 14.98 30.55
N MET A 420 13.32 15.39 30.01
CA MET A 420 14.44 15.83 30.83
C MET A 420 14.00 17.09 31.58
N THR A 421 13.66 16.94 32.85
CA THR A 421 13.81 18.01 33.84
C THR A 421 15.11 17.77 34.58
N GLY A 422 16.14 18.51 34.22
CA GLY A 422 17.36 18.74 34.98
C GLY A 422 17.57 20.22 35.12
#